data_AF-A0A4Q3YZW5-F1
#
_entry.id   AF-A0A4Q3YZW5-F1
#
_cell.length_a   1.000
_cell.length_b   1.000
_cell.length_c   1.000
_cell.angle_alpha   90.00
_cell.angle_beta   90.00
_cell.angle_gamma   90.00
#
_symmetry.space_group_name_H-M   'P 1'
#
loop_
_entity.id
_entity.type
_entity.pdbx_description
1 polymer ?
#
loop_
_entity_poly.entity_id
_entity_poly.type
_entity_poly.pdbx_seq_one_letter_code
_entity_poly.pdbx_strand_id
1 'polypeptide(L)' 'YEREICSELYSTSGEFDLMAKIYMPEGSDVGHFINNKVLDIDGIVRSLTTMTFKAF' A
#
# COMPACT_ATOMS: atom_id res chain seq x y z
N TYR A 1 10.65 -13.36 4.66
CA TYR A 1 9.41 -12.96 5.33
C TYR A 1 8.37 -12.73 4.26
N GLU A 2 7.41 -13.64 4.11
CA GLU A 2 6.24 -13.39 3.28
C GLU A 2 5.24 -12.54 4.08
N ARG A 3 4.78 -11.45 3.47
CA ARG A 3 3.78 -10.56 4.05
C ARG A 3 2.61 -10.51 3.06
N GLU A 4 1.48 -11.11 3.43
CA GLU A 4 0.23 -10.97 2.67
C GLU A 4 -0.41 -9.61 2.98
N ILE A 5 0.18 -8.53 2.48
CA ILE A 5 -0.30 -7.16 2.70
C ILE A 5 -1.03 -6.57 1.50
N CYS A 6 -0.80 -7.10 0.28
CA CYS A 6 -1.44 -6.61 -0.93
C CYS A 6 -2.30 -7.70 -1.55
N SER A 7 -3.51 -7.34 -1.99
CA SER A 7 -4.36 -8.25 -2.76
C SER A 7 -3.94 -8.32 -4.23
N GLU A 8 -3.42 -7.20 -4.75
CA GLU A 8 -2.96 -7.08 -6.12
C GLU A 8 -1.70 -6.22 -6.13
N LEU A 9 -0.71 -6.57 -6.96
CA LEU A 9 0.55 -5.85 -7.12
C LEU A 9 0.94 -5.80 -8.60
N TYR A 10 1.25 -4.61 -9.07
CA TYR A 10 1.59 -4.34 -10.47
C TYR A 10 2.89 -3.55 -10.54
N SER A 11 3.75 -3.89 -11.50
CA SER A 11 4.87 -3.02 -11.91
C SER A 11 4.38 -2.04 -12.96
N THR A 12 4.82 -0.79 -12.87
CA THR A 12 4.40 0.27 -13.80
C THR A 12 5.61 1.04 -14.32
N SER A 13 5.48 1.60 -15.53
CA SER A 13 6.47 2.52 -16.13
C SER A 13 6.16 3.99 -15.84
N GLY A 14 5.30 4.28 -14.86
CA GLY A 14 4.88 5.64 -14.50
C GLY A 14 5.83 6.32 -13.51
N GLU A 15 5.33 7.33 -12.79
CA GLU A 15 6.11 8.02 -11.75
C GLU A 15 6.47 7.12 -10.57
N PHE A 16 5.76 6.01 -10.37
CA PHE A 16 6.02 5.04 -9.30
C PHE A 16 6.27 3.66 -9.90
N ASP A 17 7.28 2.95 -9.41
CA ASP A 17 7.68 1.65 -9.95
C ASP A 17 6.62 0.54 -9.72
N LEU A 18 5.86 0.67 -8.63
CA LEU A 18 4.87 -0.30 -8.18
C LEU A 18 3.54 0.37 -7.86
N MET A 19 2.44 -0.33 -8.17
CA MET A 19 1.08 -0.02 -7.73
C MET A 19 0.51 -1.22 -7.00
N ALA A 20 0.05 -1.02 -5.76
CA ALA A 20 -0.50 -2.07 -4.93
C ALA A 20 -1.93 -1.73 -4.51
N LYS A 21 -2.81 -2.73 -4.55
CA LYS A 21 -4.14 -2.65 -3.95
C LYS A 21 -4.12 -3.33 -2.60
N ILE A 22 -4.56 -2.60 -1.58
CA ILE A 22 -4.49 -3.01 -0.19
C ILE A 22 -5.87 -2.85 0.43
N TYR A 23 -6.39 -3.93 1.02
CA TYR A 23 -7.57 -3.88 1.86
C TYR A 23 -7.16 -3.57 3.29
N MET A 24 -7.67 -2.47 3.85
CA MET A 24 -7.36 -2.10 5.22
C MET A 24 -8.14 -2.97 6.21
N PRO A 25 -7.49 -3.49 7.26
CA PRO A 25 -8.20 -4.12 8.37
C PRO A 25 -9.22 -3.16 9.00
N GLU A 26 -10.37 -3.69 9.43
CA GLU A 26 -11.39 -2.87 10.08
C GLU A 26 -10.83 -2.18 11.34
N GLY A 27 -11.15 -0.89 11.50
CA GLY A 27 -10.71 -0.08 12.63
C GLY A 27 -9.21 0.30 12.63
N SER A 28 -8.46 -0.05 11.58
CA SER A 28 -7.06 0.35 11.46
C SER A 28 -6.89 1.79 10.97
N ASP A 29 -5.88 2.47 11.49
CA ASP A 29 -5.44 3.76 10.96
C ASP A 29 -4.53 3.54 9.74
N VAL A 30 -4.90 4.16 8.61
CA VAL A 30 -4.20 3.99 7.34
C VAL A 30 -2.75 4.48 7.43
N GLY A 31 -2.51 5.62 8.08
CA GLY A 31 -1.17 6.19 8.21
C GLY A 31 -0.23 5.27 9.00
N HIS A 32 -0.69 4.79 10.16
CA HIS A 32 0.05 3.82 10.96
C HIS A 32 0.26 2.49 10.24
N PHE A 33 -0.74 2.00 9.48
CA PHE A 33 -0.60 0.77 8.72
C PHE A 33 0.50 0.92 7.65
N ILE A 34 0.42 1.97 6.83
CA ILE A 34 1.37 2.19 5.75
C ILE A 34 2.79 2.40 6.31
N ASN A 35 2.95 3.22 7.36
CA ASN A 35 4.26 3.46 7.96
C ASN A 35 4.89 2.19 8.54
N ASN A 36 4.12 1.35 9.24
CA ASN A 36 4.68 0.21 9.99
C ASN A 36 4.68 -1.12 9.23
N LYS A 37 3.94 -1.22 8.11
CA LYS A 37 3.78 -2.49 7.36
C LYS A 37 4.25 -2.40 5.92
N VAL A 38 4.32 -1.19 5.35
CA VAL A 38 4.73 -0.96 3.97
C VAL A 38 6.05 -0.20 3.93
N LEU A 39 6.13 0.98 4.53
CA LEU A 39 7.33 1.83 4.48
C LEU A 39 8.49 1.32 5.35
N ASP A 40 8.30 0.26 6.12
CA ASP A 40 9.37 -0.46 6.83
C ASP A 40 10.11 -1.47 5.92
N ILE A 41 9.64 -1.67 4.68
CA ILE A 41 10.26 -2.56 3.71
C ILE A 41 11.49 -1.87 3.11
N ASP A 42 12.63 -2.55 3.19
CA ASP A 42 13.88 -2.04 2.65
C ASP A 42 13.78 -1.78 1.13
N GLY A 43 14.35 -0.66 0.70
CA GLY A 43 14.29 -0.18 -0.68
C GLY A 43 13.05 0.65 -1.05
N ILE A 44 12.02 0.75 -0.19
CA ILE A 44 10.91 1.69 -0.43
C ILE A 44 11.33 3.09 -0.01
N VAL A 45 11.51 3.98 -1.00
CA VAL A 45 11.96 5.36 -0.75
C VAL A 45 10.80 6.31 -0.47
N ARG A 46 9.64 6.06 -1.08
CA ARG A 46 8.42 6.88 -0.93
C ARG A 46 7.17 6.09 -1.31
N SER A 47 6.02 6.54 -0.82
CA SER A 47 4.70 6.04 -1.22
C SER A 47 3.74 7.18 -1.49
N LEU A 48 2.75 6.93 -2.35
CA LEU A 48 1.55 7.74 -2.49
C LEU A 48 0.32 6.86 -2.21
N THR A 49 -0.42 7.20 -1.16
CA THR A 49 -1.60 6.44 -0.75
C THR A 49 -2.86 7.14 -1.22
N THR A 50 -3.60 6.52 -2.13
CA THR A 50 -4.89 7.01 -2.60
C THR A 50 -6.01 6.20 -1.94
N MET A 51 -6.76 6.82 -1.03
CA MET A 51 -7.91 6.16 -0.42
C MET A 51 -9.07 6.05 -1.41
N THR A 52 -9.58 4.83 -1.60
CA THR A 52 -10.75 4.57 -2.42
C THR A 52 -11.99 4.49 -1.57
N PHE A 53 -13.08 5.10 -2.04
CA PHE A 53 -14.40 5.00 -1.41
C PHE A 53 -15.35 4.27 -2.36
N LYS A 54 -16.38 3.61 -1.81
CA LYS A 54 -17.48 3.13 -2.65
C LYS A 54 -18.09 4.35 -3.33
N ALA A 55 -18.10 4.32 -4.67
CA ALA A 55 -18.56 5.47 -5.44
C ALA A 55 -20.05 5.75 -5.23
N PHE A 56 -20.85 4.72 -4.92
CA PHE A 56 -22.29 4.78 -4.61
C PHE A 56 -22.68 3.58 -3.74
#